data_AF-A0A7U9T3V9-F1
#
_entry.id   AF-A0A7U9T3V9-F1
#
_cell.length_a   1.000
_cell.length_b   1.000
_cell.length_c   1.000
_cell.angle_alpha   90.00
_cell.angle_beta   90.00
_cell.angle_gamma   90.00
#
_symmetry.space_group_name_H-M   'P 1'
#
loop_
_entity.id
_entity.type
_entity.pdbx_description
1 polymer ?
#
loop_
_entity_poly.entity_id
_entity_poly.type
_entity_poly.pdbx_seq_one_letter_code
_entity_poly.pdbx_strand_id
1 'polypeptide(L)'
;MITDLKTLIDTCKQELHDREYHAHHADILIKEWDAVLQWFSHRGVSEFGQDIGYKYCDEEIGSHIIVKGMSSRQKKRLRAVRMLLSYQQAGDFEFRTPRVERTYDGETGQLILQFFQHERMIGRSEKTIACRQRGCKFFCVYGGRILPIRFRYVPSSAELID
;
A
#
# COMPACT_ATOMS: atom_id res chain seq x y z
N MET A 1 -11.16 -13.31 5.29
CA MET A 1 -9.77 -13.04 5.68
C MET A 1 -9.01 -14.35 5.55
N ILE A 2 -8.01 -14.42 4.68
CA ILE A 2 -7.16 -15.62 4.56
C ILE A 2 -6.11 -15.51 5.68
N THR A 3 -6.09 -16.45 6.61
CA THR A 3 -5.21 -16.42 7.78
C THR A 3 -3.83 -17.02 7.49
N ASP A 4 -3.78 -17.98 6.57
CA ASP A 4 -2.55 -18.66 6.15
C ASP A 4 -1.88 -17.95 4.97
N LEU A 5 -0.62 -17.52 5.15
CA LEU A 5 0.16 -16.82 4.14
C LEU A 5 0.39 -17.66 2.88
N LYS A 6 0.58 -18.97 3.03
CA LYS A 6 0.79 -19.85 1.87
C LYS A 6 -0.45 -19.87 0.99
N THR A 7 -1.62 -20.05 1.60
CA THR A 7 -2.92 -19.99 0.91
C THR A 7 -3.15 -18.63 0.23
N LEU A 8 -2.76 -17.52 0.89
CA LEU A 8 -2.84 -16.19 0.29
C LEU A 8 -1.94 -16.07 -0.95
N ILE A 9 -0.69 -16.53 -0.87
CA ILE A 9 0.26 -16.51 -1.98
C ILE A 9 -0.26 -17.38 -3.14
N ASP A 10 -0.76 -18.57 -2.85
CA ASP A 10 -1.27 -19.50 -3.88
C ASP A 10 -2.50 -18.89 -4.60
N THR A 11 -3.37 -18.21 -3.87
CA THR A 11 -4.51 -17.49 -4.45
C THR A 11 -4.04 -16.32 -5.31
N CYS A 12 -3.06 -15.55 -4.85
CA CYS A 12 -2.47 -14.45 -5.64
C CYS A 12 -1.75 -14.96 -6.90
N LYS A 13 -1.13 -16.15 -6.86
CA LYS A 13 -0.52 -16.81 -8.02
C LYS A 13 -1.58 -17.17 -9.07
N GLN A 14 -2.71 -17.72 -8.63
CA GLN A 14 -3.84 -18.01 -9.53
C GLN A 14 -4.39 -16.74 -10.15
N GLU A 15 -4.58 -15.68 -9.36
CA GLU A 15 -5.06 -14.39 -9.84
C GLU A 15 -4.11 -13.74 -10.88
N LEU A 16 -2.78 -13.89 -10.71
CA LEU A 16 -1.82 -13.43 -11.72
C LEU A 16 -1.98 -14.19 -13.04
N HIS A 17 -2.21 -15.50 -12.97
CA HIS A 17 -2.46 -16.35 -14.13
C HIS A 17 -3.75 -15.95 -14.85
N ASP A 18 -4.84 -15.79 -14.10
CA ASP A 18 -6.16 -15.45 -14.66
C ASP A 18 -6.20 -14.05 -15.29
N ARG A 19 -5.35 -13.13 -14.81
CA ARG A 19 -5.16 -11.80 -15.39
C ARG A 19 -4.11 -11.75 -16.50
N GLU A 20 -3.57 -12.90 -16.92
CA GLU A 20 -2.58 -13.02 -17.99
C GLU A 20 -1.37 -12.10 -17.79
N TYR A 21 -0.90 -11.97 -16.54
CA TYR A 21 0.31 -11.18 -16.27
C TYR A 21 1.48 -11.72 -17.09
N HIS A 22 2.23 -10.83 -17.72
CA HIS A 22 3.43 -11.21 -18.46
C HIS A 22 4.37 -12.04 -17.56
N ALA A 23 4.77 -13.22 -18.04
CA ALA A 23 5.51 -14.22 -17.28
C ALA A 23 6.73 -13.64 -16.54
N HIS A 24 7.52 -12.81 -17.23
CA HIS A 24 8.69 -12.16 -16.63
C HIS A 24 8.33 -11.25 -15.44
N HIS A 25 7.19 -10.56 -15.47
CA HIS A 25 6.73 -9.76 -14.33
C HIS A 25 6.17 -10.62 -13.21
N ALA A 26 5.40 -11.65 -13.55
CA ALA A 26 4.87 -12.62 -12.58
C ALA A 26 6.02 -13.32 -11.81
N ASP A 27 7.07 -13.75 -12.50
CA ASP A 27 8.23 -14.41 -11.89
C ASP A 27 8.92 -13.56 -10.83
N ILE A 28 9.03 -12.24 -11.05
CA ILE A 28 9.62 -11.32 -10.07
C ILE A 28 8.74 -11.22 -8.82
N LEU A 29 7.41 -11.17 -9.01
CA LEU A 29 6.47 -11.11 -7.89
C LEU A 29 6.49 -12.42 -7.10
N ILE A 30 6.45 -13.56 -7.79
CA ILE A 30 6.47 -14.90 -7.19
C ILE A 30 7.74 -15.12 -6.37
N LYS A 31 8.91 -14.79 -6.92
CA LYS A 31 10.19 -14.90 -6.19
C LYS A 31 10.19 -14.08 -4.91
N GLU A 32 9.61 -12.89 -4.94
CA GLU A 32 9.50 -12.07 -3.73
C GLU A 32 8.49 -12.64 -2.73
N TRP A 33 7.36 -13.17 -3.19
CA TRP A 33 6.39 -13.82 -2.32
C TRP A 33 6.94 -15.08 -1.64
N ASP A 34 7.73 -15.87 -2.36
CA ASP A 34 8.42 -17.02 -1.77
C ASP A 34 9.45 -16.57 -0.72
N ALA A 35 10.14 -15.44 -0.93
CA ALA A 35 11.04 -14.84 0.06
C ALA A 35 10.30 -14.31 1.31
N VAL A 36 9.11 -13.70 1.12
CA VAL A 36 8.23 -13.28 2.23
C VAL A 36 7.79 -14.51 3.05
N LEU A 37 7.39 -15.59 2.38
CA LEU A 37 6.98 -16.84 3.04
C LEU A 37 8.12 -17.42 3.87
N GLN A 38 9.34 -17.48 3.33
CA GLN A 38 10.52 -17.97 4.07
C GLN A 38 10.82 -17.10 5.30
N TRP A 39 10.79 -15.78 5.15
CA TRP A 39 11.02 -14.85 6.26
C TRP A 39 9.96 -15.01 7.36
N PHE A 40 8.70 -15.21 6.95
CA PHE A 40 7.58 -15.44 7.86
C PHE A 40 7.73 -16.76 8.63
N SER A 41 8.06 -17.86 7.94
CA SER A 41 8.26 -19.17 8.54
C SER A 41 9.41 -19.20 9.55
N HIS A 42 10.53 -18.53 9.26
CA HIS A 42 11.67 -18.47 10.19
C HIS A 42 11.35 -17.75 11.51
N ARG A 43 10.33 -16.91 11.55
CA ARG A 43 9.98 -16.09 12.71
C ARG A 43 8.78 -16.61 13.50
N GLY A 44 8.18 -17.72 13.07
CA GLY A 44 7.04 -18.33 13.75
C GLY A 44 5.83 -17.40 13.87
N VAL A 45 5.67 -16.47 12.92
CA VAL A 45 4.51 -15.56 12.90
C VAL A 45 3.28 -16.37 12.53
N SER A 46 2.16 -16.15 13.23
CA SER A 46 0.93 -16.93 13.05
C SER A 46 0.03 -16.40 11.94
N GLU A 47 0.04 -15.09 11.70
CA GLU A 47 -0.85 -14.44 10.73
C GLU A 47 -0.13 -13.38 9.91
N PHE A 48 -0.36 -13.39 8.60
CA PHE A 48 0.11 -12.31 7.73
C PHE A 48 -0.86 -11.14 7.84
N GLY A 49 -0.32 -9.93 7.95
CA GLY A 49 -1.09 -8.70 8.14
C GLY A 49 -0.26 -7.48 7.79
N GLN A 50 -0.88 -6.29 7.83
CA GLN A 50 -0.22 -5.05 7.44
C GLN A 50 1.07 -4.81 8.23
N ASP A 51 1.03 -4.98 9.55
CA ASP A 51 2.18 -4.72 10.42
C ASP A 51 3.36 -5.66 10.10
N ILE A 52 3.06 -6.95 9.86
CA ILE A 52 4.06 -7.95 9.49
C ILE A 52 4.63 -7.68 8.10
N GLY A 53 3.78 -7.35 7.12
CA GLY A 53 4.20 -7.00 5.77
C GLY A 53 5.06 -5.74 5.73
N TYR A 54 4.73 -4.73 6.53
CA TYR A 54 5.53 -3.51 6.66
C TYR A 54 6.87 -3.79 7.35
N LYS A 55 6.86 -4.60 8.41
CA LYS A 55 8.09 -5.04 9.08
C LYS A 55 9.05 -5.76 8.13
N TYR A 56 8.54 -6.67 7.29
CA TYR A 56 9.34 -7.30 6.23
C TYR A 56 9.95 -6.25 5.28
N CYS A 57 9.16 -5.28 4.82
CA CYS A 57 9.66 -4.26 3.89
C CYS A 57 10.73 -3.36 4.52
N ASP A 58 10.56 -2.98 5.78
CA ASP A 58 11.53 -2.15 6.49
C ASP A 58 12.86 -2.90 6.70
N GLU A 59 12.80 -4.17 7.07
CA GLU A 59 14.00 -4.97 7.35
C GLU A 59 14.70 -5.46 6.06
N GLU A 60 13.96 -5.96 5.08
CA GLU A 60 14.54 -6.66 3.91
C GLU A 60 14.68 -5.77 2.68
N ILE A 61 13.92 -4.68 2.59
CA ILE A 61 13.92 -3.74 1.44
C ILE A 61 14.51 -2.39 1.86
N GLY A 62 14.38 -2.03 3.14
CA GLY A 62 14.82 -0.79 3.76
C GLY A 62 13.71 0.26 3.96
N SER A 63 12.48 -0.01 3.52
CA SER A 63 11.32 0.88 3.70
C SER A 63 10.02 0.21 3.21
N HIS A 64 8.93 0.34 3.97
CA HIS A 64 7.56 -0.03 3.58
C HIS A 64 6.85 1.00 2.68
N ILE A 65 7.51 2.12 2.35
CA ILE A 65 7.04 3.12 1.39
C ILE A 65 8.10 3.43 0.32
N ILE A 66 7.66 4.00 -0.81
CA ILE A 66 8.58 4.45 -1.86
C ILE A 66 9.34 5.69 -1.38
N VAL A 67 10.66 5.57 -1.23
CA VAL A 67 11.58 6.68 -0.87
C VAL A 67 12.50 7.07 -2.03
N LYS A 68 13.08 8.28 -1.96
CA LYS A 68 14.08 8.76 -2.96
C LYS A 68 15.32 7.87 -2.91
N GLY A 69 15.94 7.62 -4.07
CA GLY A 69 17.11 6.75 -4.20
C GLY A 69 16.78 5.25 -4.26
N MET A 70 15.51 4.86 -4.07
CA MET A 70 15.11 3.46 -4.16
C MET A 70 15.28 2.91 -5.59
N SER A 71 16.02 1.81 -5.70
CA SER A 71 16.28 1.12 -6.97
C SER A 71 15.01 0.55 -7.60
N SER A 72 15.05 0.29 -8.91
CA SER A 72 13.96 -0.38 -9.63
C SER A 72 13.62 -1.74 -9.02
N ARG A 73 14.64 -2.47 -8.55
CA ARG A 73 14.47 -3.76 -7.85
C ARG A 73 13.69 -3.59 -6.55
N GLN A 74 14.10 -2.68 -5.67
CA GLN A 74 13.39 -2.43 -4.41
C GLN A 74 11.93 -2.03 -4.62
N LYS A 75 11.65 -1.19 -5.63
CA LYS A 75 10.27 -0.80 -5.98
C LYS A 75 9.41 -2.00 -6.39
N LYS A 76 9.97 -2.95 -7.16
CA LYS A 76 9.27 -4.19 -7.56
C LYS A 76 9.03 -5.12 -6.37
N ARG A 77 10.00 -5.23 -5.46
CA ARG A 77 9.86 -6.00 -4.21
C ARG A 77 8.76 -5.43 -3.32
N LEU A 78 8.79 -4.12 -3.11
CA LEU A 78 7.76 -3.40 -2.35
C LEU A 78 6.37 -3.60 -2.96
N ARG A 79 6.29 -3.54 -4.30
CA ARG A 79 5.07 -3.80 -5.05
C ARG A 79 4.52 -5.20 -4.78
N ALA A 80 5.38 -6.23 -4.75
CA ALA A 80 4.96 -7.60 -4.48
C ALA A 80 4.32 -7.74 -3.10
N VAL A 81 4.94 -7.19 -2.05
CA VAL A 81 4.39 -7.23 -0.68
C VAL A 81 3.06 -6.48 -0.61
N ARG A 82 2.97 -5.32 -1.28
CA ARG A 82 1.72 -4.54 -1.34
C ARG A 82 0.58 -5.28 -2.01
N MET A 83 0.85 -6.11 -3.02
CA MET A 83 -0.18 -6.91 -3.68
C MET A 83 -0.77 -7.96 -2.73
N LEU A 84 0.05 -8.61 -1.90
CA LEU A 84 -0.46 -9.53 -0.88
C LEU A 84 -1.35 -8.80 0.13
N LEU A 85 -0.91 -7.63 0.61
CA LEU A 85 -1.67 -6.82 1.56
C LEU A 85 -3.00 -6.33 0.98
N SER A 86 -3.00 -5.84 -0.27
CA SER A 86 -4.22 -5.36 -0.91
C SER A 86 -5.21 -6.50 -1.15
N TYR A 87 -4.71 -7.66 -1.60
CA TYR A 87 -5.56 -8.83 -1.85
C TYR A 87 -6.17 -9.33 -0.54
N GLN A 88 -5.41 -9.34 0.55
CA GLN A 88 -5.93 -9.70 1.86
C GLN A 88 -7.00 -8.73 2.39
N GLN A 89 -6.87 -7.43 2.11
CA GLN A 89 -7.79 -6.39 2.58
C GLN A 89 -9.05 -6.27 1.72
N ALA A 90 -8.91 -6.32 0.40
CA ALA A 90 -9.96 -5.96 -0.55
C ALA A 90 -10.36 -7.08 -1.51
N GLY A 91 -9.66 -8.23 -1.48
CA GLY A 91 -9.85 -9.32 -2.44
C GLY A 91 -9.35 -8.99 -3.85
N ASP A 92 -8.56 -7.93 -4.02
CA ASP A 92 -8.07 -7.47 -5.31
C ASP A 92 -6.65 -6.85 -5.20
N PHE A 93 -5.93 -6.82 -6.31
CA PHE A 93 -4.65 -6.14 -6.43
C PHE A 93 -4.84 -4.63 -6.51
N GLU A 94 -4.26 -3.89 -5.55
CA GLU A 94 -4.18 -2.44 -5.62
C GLU A 94 -3.43 -2.05 -6.91
N PHE A 95 -3.92 -1.12 -7.73
CA PHE A 95 -3.27 -0.77 -9.01
C PHE A 95 -1.93 -0.02 -8.84
N ARG A 96 -1.70 0.68 -7.73
CA ARG A 96 -0.49 1.47 -7.50
C ARG A 96 -0.11 1.51 -6.02
N THR A 97 1.17 1.30 -5.70
CA THR A 97 1.68 1.51 -4.35
C THR A 97 1.61 3.00 -3.96
N PRO A 98 1.00 3.36 -2.81
CA PRO A 98 0.92 4.74 -2.35
C PRO A 98 2.31 5.34 -2.14
N ARG A 99 2.52 6.56 -2.62
CA ARG A 99 3.74 7.36 -2.36
C ARG A 99 3.69 8.14 -1.04
N VAL A 100 2.54 8.14 -0.38
CA VAL A 100 2.27 8.91 0.84
C VAL A 100 1.42 8.02 1.73
N GLU A 101 1.88 7.79 2.95
CA GLU A 101 1.06 7.21 4.01
C GLU A 101 0.26 8.33 4.69
N ARG A 102 -1.03 8.09 4.92
CA ARG A 102 -1.94 9.06 5.51
C ARG A 102 -2.63 8.42 6.69
N THR A 103 -2.32 8.88 7.88
CA THR A 103 -3.08 8.59 9.10
C THR A 103 -4.11 9.69 9.29
N TYR A 104 -5.37 9.28 9.43
CA TYR A 104 -6.50 10.16 9.73
C TYR A 104 -6.86 9.95 11.20
N ASP A 105 -6.21 10.68 12.10
CA ASP A 105 -6.42 10.52 13.53
C ASP A 105 -7.46 11.53 14.05
N GLY A 106 -7.99 11.28 15.25
CA GLY A 106 -8.95 12.14 15.94
C GLY A 106 -10.34 12.21 15.30
N GLU A 107 -11.24 12.97 15.91
CA GLU A 107 -12.64 13.11 15.49
C GLU A 107 -12.76 13.62 14.04
N THR A 108 -11.91 14.56 13.65
CA THR A 108 -11.91 15.09 12.28
C THR A 108 -11.38 14.07 11.27
N GLY A 109 -10.39 13.26 11.63
CA GLY A 109 -9.95 12.15 10.79
C GLY A 109 -11.06 11.14 10.55
N GLN A 110 -11.84 10.82 11.59
CA GLN A 110 -12.99 9.92 11.48
C GLN A 110 -14.10 10.50 10.59
N LEU A 111 -14.42 11.79 10.71
CA LEU A 111 -15.39 12.45 9.83
C LEU A 111 -14.95 12.42 8.36
N ILE A 112 -13.65 12.58 8.09
CA ILE A 112 -13.09 12.49 6.74
C ILE A 112 -13.21 11.06 6.19
N LEU A 113 -12.94 10.04 7.01
CA LEU A 113 -13.11 8.63 6.63
C LEU A 113 -14.59 8.31 6.34
N GLN A 114 -15.52 8.77 7.20
CA GLN A 114 -16.96 8.62 7.00
C GLN A 114 -17.43 9.32 5.72
N PHE A 115 -16.90 10.50 5.42
CA PHE A 115 -17.18 11.20 4.16
C PHE A 115 -16.73 10.38 2.94
N PHE A 116 -15.52 9.81 2.95
CA PHE A 116 -15.08 8.96 1.83
C PHE A 116 -15.90 7.68 1.72
N GLN A 117 -16.31 7.09 2.84
CA GLN A 117 -17.17 5.91 2.83
C GLN A 117 -18.55 6.25 2.25
N HIS A 118 -19.13 7.39 2.63
CA HIS A 118 -20.37 7.90 2.05
C HIS A 118 -20.23 8.11 0.53
N GLU A 119 -19.14 8.73 0.08
CA GLU A 119 -18.86 8.93 -1.35
C GLU A 119 -18.78 7.61 -2.13
N ARG A 120 -18.24 6.54 -1.54
CA ARG A 120 -18.26 5.20 -2.13
C ARG A 120 -19.67 4.64 -2.21
N MET A 121 -20.45 4.78 -1.14
CA MET A 121 -21.83 4.28 -1.09
C MET A 121 -22.74 4.93 -2.13
N ILE A 122 -22.54 6.22 -2.43
CA ILE A 122 -23.27 6.93 -3.51
C ILE A 122 -22.71 6.61 -4.92
N GLY A 123 -21.80 5.65 -5.05
CA GLY A 123 -21.30 5.14 -6.32
C GLY A 123 -20.19 5.97 -6.98
N ARG A 124 -19.47 6.81 -6.23
CA ARG A 124 -18.37 7.59 -6.82
C ARG A 124 -17.17 6.71 -7.15
N SER A 125 -16.55 6.98 -8.28
CA SER A 125 -15.32 6.30 -8.68
C SER A 125 -14.17 6.62 -7.73
N GLU A 126 -13.28 5.65 -7.51
CA GLU A 126 -12.07 5.85 -6.69
C GLU A 126 -11.20 6.99 -7.22
N LYS A 127 -11.23 7.29 -8.52
CA LYS A 127 -10.56 8.47 -9.10
C LYS A 127 -11.12 9.79 -8.57
N THR A 128 -12.45 9.86 -8.39
CA THR A 128 -13.14 11.03 -7.82
C THR A 128 -12.84 11.15 -6.33
N ILE A 129 -12.87 10.04 -5.60
CA ILE A 129 -12.52 9.98 -4.18
C ILE A 129 -11.07 10.41 -3.97
N ALA A 130 -10.13 9.93 -4.80
CA ALA A 130 -8.73 10.33 -4.76
C ALA A 130 -8.51 11.82 -5.10
N CYS A 131 -9.39 12.43 -5.90
CA CYS A 131 -9.40 13.88 -6.15
C CYS A 131 -9.87 14.64 -4.90
N ARG A 132 -10.97 14.20 -4.29
CA ARG A 132 -11.51 14.79 -3.05
C ARG A 132 -10.56 14.62 -1.86
N GLN A 133 -9.87 13.48 -1.76
CA GLN A 133 -8.80 13.25 -0.80
C GLN A 133 -7.65 14.25 -0.94
N ARG A 134 -7.27 14.60 -2.19
CA ARG A 134 -6.30 15.67 -2.43
C ARG A 134 -6.85 17.02 -1.97
N GLY A 135 -8.13 17.30 -2.19
CA GLY A 135 -8.82 18.48 -1.65
C GLY A 135 -8.78 18.55 -0.13
N CYS A 136 -9.10 17.46 0.58
CA CYS A 136 -9.01 17.38 2.04
C CYS A 136 -7.58 17.64 2.53
N LYS A 137 -6.55 17.15 1.82
CA LYS A 137 -5.14 17.49 2.13
C LYS A 137 -4.90 19.00 2.02
N PHE A 138 -5.34 19.65 0.94
CA PHE A 138 -5.19 21.10 0.80
C PHE A 138 -5.91 21.86 1.92
N PHE A 139 -7.13 21.45 2.26
CA PHE A 139 -7.90 22.07 3.35
C PHE A 139 -7.19 21.92 4.71
N CYS A 140 -6.60 20.76 4.99
CA CYS A 140 -5.93 20.50 6.26
C CYS A 140 -4.54 21.15 6.37
N VAL A 141 -3.82 21.32 5.25
CA VAL A 141 -2.48 21.94 5.23
C VAL A 141 -2.56 23.47 5.19
N TYR A 142 -3.54 24.04 4.48
CA TYR A 142 -3.63 25.48 4.25
C TYR A 142 -4.79 26.17 4.99
N GLY A 143 -5.73 25.42 5.57
CA GLY A 143 -6.90 25.97 6.28
C GLY A 143 -6.66 26.36 7.75
N GLY A 144 -5.42 26.37 8.24
CA GLY A 144 -5.04 26.98 9.52
C GLY A 144 -5.52 26.28 10.80
N ARG A 145 -6.15 25.09 10.73
CA ARG A 145 -6.37 24.24 11.91
C ARG A 145 -5.41 23.07 11.85
N ILE A 146 -4.53 22.97 12.86
CA ILE A 146 -3.71 21.79 13.13
C ILE A 146 -4.67 20.65 13.47
N LEU A 147 -5.21 20.01 12.44
CA LEU A 147 -5.92 18.76 12.59
C LEU A 147 -4.89 17.65 12.84
N PRO A 148 -5.20 16.63 13.64
CA PRO A 148 -4.33 15.47 13.85
C PRO A 148 -4.29 14.56 12.61
N ILE A 149 -4.16 15.15 11.42
CA ILE A 149 -3.86 14.41 10.19
C ILE A 149 -2.36 14.52 10.00
N ARG A 150 -1.64 13.50 10.46
CA ARG A 150 -0.21 13.40 10.21
C ARG A 150 -0.01 12.98 8.77
N PHE A 151 0.29 13.97 7.94
CA PHE A 151 0.85 13.68 6.64
C PHE A 151 2.35 13.46 6.79
N ARG A 152 2.80 12.20 6.73
CA ARG A 152 4.22 11.93 6.54
C ARG A 152 4.55 12.19 5.06
N TYR A 153 4.82 13.46 4.75
CA TYR A 153 5.29 13.87 3.43
C TYR A 153 6.80 13.62 3.31
N VAL A 154 7.18 12.98 2.20
CA VAL A 154 8.56 12.98 1.71
C VAL A 154 8.93 14.42 1.34
N PRO A 155 10.11 14.94 1.73
CA PRO A 155 10.55 16.27 1.31
C PRO A 155 10.67 16.29 -0.21
N SER A 156 9.81 17.09 -0.84
CA SER A 156 9.95 17.48 -2.24
C SER A 156 10.76 18.77 -2.25
N SER A 157 12.08 18.68 -2.30
CA SER A 157 12.88 19.80 -2.76
C SER A 157 12.75 19.86 -4.29
N ALA A 158 12.07 20.91 -4.74
CA ALA A 158 12.08 21.41 -6.10
C ALA A 158 13.50 21.91 -6.48
N GLU A 159 13.62 22.38 -7.73
CA GLU A 159 14.80 22.95 -8.42
C GLU A 159 15.55 21.91 -9.26
N LEU A 160 15.23 21.84 -10.56
CA LEU A 160 15.73 22.66 -11.70
C LEU A 160 17.04 22.08 -12.25
N ILE A 161 16.97 21.55 -13.48
CA ILE A 161 18.01 21.57 -14.55
C ILE A 161 19.33 20.83 -14.21
N ASP A 162 19.95 19.95 -15.01
CA ASP A 162 19.98 19.68 -16.46
C ASP A 162 19.63 18.23 -16.82
#